data_AF-A0A9W7MQ08-F1
#
_entry.id   AF-A0A9W7MQ08-F1
#
_cell.length_a   1.000
_cell.length_b   1.000
_cell.length_c   1.000
_cell.angle_alpha   90.00
_cell.angle_beta   90.00
_cell.angle_gamma   90.00
#
_symmetry.space_group_name_H-M   'P 1'
#
loop_
_entity.id
_entity.type
_entity.pdbx_description
1 polymer ?
#
loop_
_entity_poly.entity_id
_entity_poly.type
_entity_poly.pdbx_seq_one_letter_code
_entity_poly.pdbx_strand_id
1 'polypeptide(L)'
;MDSKLGLIQQSFNSRYSQWVREALDELPDNFTITDPSIPGHPIVFASRNFLKILGYSQEEVIGQNGNIFQGPKTNRRTVMEIREAIREERGVQVSLVNYRKDGTPFWMLFHMSPVFGKEDGRVIHFVAVQVPITRRQRRNGGVSLSDDASGLNEIMFGSCRKEVDTNSVLELGRVLSLNSSSNVLDIEETCEASDFEQQRAVNAFNNILSVLTHYSESTGRLVCGKRCSAPGVGYISSSLNISLGRIKQSFVLIDPHLPGLPIVYASDAFLKLTGYDRHEILGLNFAVLNGADTDTSSLHQINESIQTEQACTVRILSYRKDQSSFWNCLHLSPVRNASGKIAYFVGVQIDEECKNTDRHGLSPEMRQLSTVGAVKVAVRSLSMAAGSSKS
;
A
#
# COMPACT_ATOMS: atom_id res chain seq x y z
N MET A 1 10.79 -17.95 8.97
CA MET A 1 9.79 -16.92 9.33
C MET A 1 10.45 -15.75 10.05
N ASP A 2 11.51 -16.00 10.81
CA ASP A 2 12.23 -15.00 11.63
C ASP A 2 12.83 -13.82 10.83
N SER A 3 13.25 -14.05 9.59
CA SER A 3 13.80 -12.95 8.74
C SER A 3 12.74 -11.93 8.33
N LYS A 4 11.47 -12.33 8.13
CA LYS A 4 10.40 -11.41 7.71
C LYS A 4 9.89 -10.58 8.89
N LEU A 5 9.77 -11.20 10.06
CA LEU A 5 9.35 -10.49 11.28
C LEU A 5 10.41 -9.47 11.72
N GLY A 6 11.70 -9.83 11.61
CA GLY A 6 12.82 -8.91 11.84
C GLY A 6 12.77 -7.68 10.92
N LEU A 7 12.50 -7.87 9.62
CA LEU A 7 12.33 -6.76 8.67
C LEU A 7 11.14 -5.84 9.02
N ILE A 8 10.02 -6.42 9.45
CA ILE A 8 8.82 -5.66 9.85
C ILE A 8 9.11 -4.81 11.10
N GLN A 9 9.73 -5.41 12.12
CA GLN A 9 10.10 -4.70 13.34
C GLN A 9 11.14 -3.62 13.04
N GLN A 10 12.16 -3.93 12.24
CA GLN A 10 13.21 -3.00 11.87
C GLN A 10 12.65 -1.82 11.07
N SER A 11 11.72 -2.04 10.13
CA SER A 11 11.14 -0.95 9.33
C SER A 11 10.47 0.09 10.23
N PHE A 12 9.59 -0.36 11.13
CA PHE A 12 8.86 0.52 12.04
C PHE A 12 9.80 1.22 13.04
N ASN A 13 10.72 0.47 13.64
CA ASN A 13 11.67 0.99 14.64
C ASN A 13 12.76 1.88 14.04
N SER A 14 13.01 1.78 12.73
CA SER A 14 13.96 2.68 12.04
C SER A 14 13.42 4.10 11.89
N ARG A 15 12.10 4.27 11.99
CA ARG A 15 11.43 5.55 11.79
C ARG A 15 10.99 6.21 13.09
N TYR A 16 10.54 5.41 14.04
CA TYR A 16 9.96 5.93 15.27
C TYR A 16 10.81 5.50 16.47
N SER A 17 10.79 6.31 17.52
CA SER A 17 11.38 5.94 18.81
C SER A 17 10.77 4.62 19.33
N GLN A 18 11.52 3.91 20.17
CA GLN A 18 11.10 2.62 20.74
C GLN A 18 9.72 2.67 21.41
N TRP A 19 9.35 3.82 21.98
CA TRP A 19 8.13 4.03 22.77
C TRP A 19 6.85 4.25 21.94
N VAL A 20 6.97 4.33 20.62
CA VAL A 20 5.83 4.62 19.75
C VAL A 20 4.75 3.53 19.84
N ARG A 21 5.15 2.27 20.04
CA ARG A 21 4.22 1.13 20.04
C ARG A 21 3.37 1.16 21.29
N GLU A 22 3.99 1.45 22.44
CA GLU A 22 3.32 1.63 23.72
C GLU A 22 2.34 2.81 23.64
N ALA A 23 2.77 3.96 23.11
CA ALA A 23 1.90 5.12 22.97
C ALA A 23 0.69 4.87 22.03
N LEU A 24 0.90 4.11 20.95
CA LEU A 24 -0.18 3.70 20.05
C LEU A 24 -1.14 2.69 20.69
N ASP A 25 -0.64 1.80 21.55
CA ASP A 25 -1.44 0.81 22.28
C ASP A 25 -2.38 1.44 23.33
N GLU A 26 -2.03 2.61 23.85
CA GLU A 26 -2.88 3.37 24.79
C GLU A 26 -4.06 4.06 24.09
N LEU A 27 -4.07 4.14 22.75
CA LEU A 27 -5.19 4.72 22.02
C LEU A 27 -6.41 3.78 22.07
N PRO A 28 -7.63 4.31 22.32
CA PRO A 28 -8.83 3.49 22.47
C PRO A 28 -9.37 2.95 21.12
N ASP A 29 -8.81 3.41 20.00
CA ASP A 29 -9.31 3.15 18.66
C ASP A 29 -8.87 1.78 18.11
N ASN A 30 -9.67 1.24 17.19
CA ASN A 30 -9.30 0.03 16.45
C ASN A 30 -8.60 0.46 15.17
N PHE A 31 -7.32 0.15 15.04
CA PHE A 31 -6.58 0.52 13.84
C PHE A 31 -5.44 -0.45 13.56
N THR A 32 -5.03 -0.44 12.29
CA THR A 32 -3.84 -1.12 11.79
C THR A 32 -2.96 -0.13 11.05
N ILE A 33 -1.64 -0.31 11.15
CA ILE A 33 -0.66 0.42 10.35
C ILE A 33 0.00 -0.59 9.43
N THR A 34 0.09 -0.24 8.15
CA THR A 34 0.70 -1.08 7.10
C THR A 34 1.89 -0.37 6.49
N ASP A 35 2.84 -1.14 5.97
CA ASP A 35 4.06 -0.63 5.36
C ASP A 35 4.12 -1.01 3.87
N PRO A 36 3.91 -0.06 2.95
CA PRO A 36 3.95 -0.33 1.52
C PRO A 36 5.37 -0.57 0.99
N SER A 37 6.43 -0.25 1.73
CA SER A 37 7.81 -0.52 1.29
C SER A 37 8.17 -2.01 1.38
N ILE A 38 7.46 -2.77 2.22
CA ILE A 38 7.69 -4.20 2.42
C ILE A 38 6.86 -5.02 1.41
N PRO A 39 7.44 -6.01 0.70
CA PRO A 39 6.70 -6.86 -0.22
C PRO A 39 5.45 -7.49 0.40
N GLY A 40 4.31 -7.31 -0.27
CA GLY A 40 3.00 -7.77 0.19
C GLY A 40 2.19 -6.72 0.97
N HIS A 41 2.75 -5.52 1.18
CA HIS A 41 2.12 -4.43 1.94
C HIS A 41 1.58 -4.93 3.30
N PRO A 42 2.46 -5.49 4.15
CA PRO A 42 2.04 -6.12 5.40
C PRO A 42 1.59 -5.10 6.45
N ILE A 43 0.76 -5.59 7.37
CA ILE A 43 0.45 -4.95 8.64
C ILE A 43 1.70 -5.02 9.53
N VAL A 44 2.16 -3.86 10.00
CA VAL A 44 3.35 -3.71 10.85
C VAL A 44 3.01 -3.33 12.30
N PHE A 45 1.77 -2.88 12.51
CA PHE A 45 1.17 -2.62 13.82
C PHE A 45 -0.34 -2.86 13.77
N ALA A 46 -0.91 -3.41 14.85
CA ALA A 46 -2.34 -3.55 15.05
C ALA A 46 -2.66 -3.24 16.51
N SER A 47 -3.63 -2.36 16.78
CA SER A 47 -3.95 -1.96 18.15
C SER A 47 -4.56 -3.11 18.95
N ARG A 48 -4.37 -3.10 20.27
CA ARG A 48 -4.93 -4.13 21.17
C ARG A 48 -6.45 -4.25 21.05
N ASN A 49 -7.15 -3.12 20.93
CA ASN A 49 -8.60 -3.11 20.79
C ASN A 49 -9.05 -3.71 19.45
N PHE A 50 -8.31 -3.44 18.36
CA PHE A 50 -8.55 -4.10 17.07
C PHE A 50 -8.44 -5.62 17.18
N LEU A 51 -7.32 -6.11 17.73
CA LEU A 51 -7.09 -7.55 17.92
C LEU A 51 -8.20 -8.20 18.75
N LYS A 52 -8.60 -7.56 19.86
CA LYS A 52 -9.66 -8.02 20.75
C LYS A 52 -11.03 -8.12 20.07
N ILE A 53 -11.42 -7.11 19.29
CA ILE A 53 -12.75 -7.08 18.62
C ILE A 53 -12.84 -8.13 17.51
N LEU A 54 -11.75 -8.35 16.77
CA LEU A 54 -11.74 -9.34 15.68
C LEU A 54 -11.40 -10.75 16.16
N GLY A 55 -10.84 -10.90 17.37
CA GLY A 55 -10.50 -12.19 17.98
C GLY A 55 -9.18 -12.80 17.46
N TYR A 56 -8.30 -11.99 16.88
CA TYR A 56 -6.98 -12.44 16.38
C TYR A 56 -5.88 -12.16 17.40
N SER A 57 -4.84 -12.98 17.42
CA SER A 57 -3.60 -12.65 18.13
C SER A 57 -2.73 -11.71 17.30
N GLN A 58 -1.76 -11.07 17.94
CA GLN A 58 -0.82 -10.18 17.25
C GLN A 58 0.03 -10.95 16.23
N GLU A 59 0.46 -12.16 16.57
CA GLU A 59 1.30 -13.03 15.74
C GLU A 59 0.57 -13.47 14.46
N GLU A 60 -0.75 -13.58 14.51
CA GLU A 60 -1.59 -13.93 13.36
C GLU A 60 -1.77 -12.75 12.40
N VAL A 61 -1.70 -11.52 12.89
CA VAL A 61 -2.00 -10.30 12.12
C VAL A 61 -0.75 -9.63 11.56
N ILE A 62 0.32 -9.52 12.37
CA ILE A 62 1.55 -8.86 11.96
C ILE A 62 2.19 -9.62 10.80
N GLY A 63 2.55 -8.91 9.73
CA GLY A 63 3.15 -9.48 8.53
C GLY A 63 2.15 -9.99 7.48
N GLN A 64 0.85 -9.97 7.79
CA GLN A 64 -0.23 -10.29 6.86
C GLN A 64 -0.72 -9.05 6.12
N ASN A 65 -1.44 -9.26 5.02
CA ASN A 65 -2.16 -8.21 4.32
C ASN A 65 -3.58 -8.06 4.91
N GLY A 66 -4.19 -6.88 4.81
CA GLY A 66 -5.56 -6.64 5.32
C GLY A 66 -6.66 -7.50 4.66
N ASN A 67 -6.34 -8.24 3.61
CA ASN A 67 -7.26 -9.20 2.99
C ASN A 67 -7.66 -10.38 3.91
N ILE A 68 -6.91 -10.64 4.99
CA ILE A 68 -7.24 -11.73 5.94
C ILE A 68 -8.59 -11.51 6.67
N PHE A 69 -9.08 -10.27 6.70
CA PHE A 69 -10.36 -9.93 7.34
C PHE A 69 -11.55 -10.00 6.37
N GLN A 70 -11.32 -10.30 5.09
CA GLN A 70 -12.35 -10.35 4.06
C GLN A 70 -12.95 -11.76 3.97
N GLY A 71 -14.19 -11.86 3.51
CA GLY A 71 -14.86 -13.14 3.32
C GLY A 71 -15.96 -13.09 2.25
N PRO A 72 -16.82 -14.11 2.16
CA PRO A 72 -17.75 -14.28 1.04
C PRO A 72 -18.70 -13.10 0.79
N LYS A 73 -19.09 -12.37 1.84
CA LYS A 73 -19.98 -11.19 1.75
C LYS A 73 -19.24 -9.86 1.60
N THR A 74 -17.91 -9.88 1.55
CA THR A 74 -17.14 -8.64 1.34
C THR A 74 -17.29 -8.20 -0.11
N ASN A 75 -17.88 -7.01 -0.31
CA ASN A 75 -18.13 -6.48 -1.64
C ASN A 75 -16.82 -6.21 -2.40
N ARG A 76 -16.68 -6.82 -3.59
CA ARG A 76 -15.46 -6.72 -4.41
C ARG A 76 -15.23 -5.32 -4.98
N ARG A 77 -16.29 -4.55 -5.26
CA ARG A 77 -16.20 -3.15 -5.72
C ARG A 77 -15.58 -2.26 -4.64
N THR A 78 -16.02 -2.40 -3.39
CA THR A 78 -15.43 -1.68 -2.26
C THR A 78 -13.96 -2.06 -2.05
N VAL A 79 -13.61 -3.35 -2.18
CA VAL A 79 -12.20 -3.80 -2.13
C VAL A 79 -11.37 -3.20 -3.26
N MET A 80 -11.93 -3.10 -4.48
CA MET A 80 -11.26 -2.43 -5.60
C MET A 80 -11.04 -0.94 -5.31
N GLU A 81 -12.02 -0.24 -4.74
CA GLU A 81 -11.87 1.16 -4.36
C GLU A 81 -10.74 1.38 -3.34
N ILE A 82 -10.60 0.50 -2.35
CA ILE A 82 -9.49 0.53 -1.39
C ILE A 82 -8.14 0.31 -2.12
N ARG A 83 -8.08 -0.65 -3.05
CA ARG A 83 -6.86 -0.92 -3.83
C ARG A 83 -6.47 0.27 -4.70
N GLU A 84 -7.44 0.93 -5.32
CA GLU A 84 -7.21 2.14 -6.10
C GLU A 84 -6.74 3.31 -5.21
N ALA A 85 -7.33 3.48 -4.03
CA ALA A 85 -6.87 4.48 -3.08
C ALA A 85 -5.41 4.25 -2.62
N ILE A 86 -5.00 2.99 -2.40
CA ILE A 86 -3.60 2.63 -2.12
C ILE A 86 -2.71 2.96 -3.33
N ARG A 87 -3.17 2.62 -4.56
CA ARG A 87 -2.41 2.84 -5.80
C ARG A 87 -2.18 4.31 -6.08
N GLU A 88 -3.18 5.14 -5.82
CA GLU A 88 -3.20 6.60 -5.97
C GLU A 88 -2.63 7.34 -4.75
N GLU A 89 -2.30 6.61 -3.68
CA GLU A 89 -1.78 7.17 -2.42
C GLU A 89 -2.69 8.26 -1.85
N ARG A 90 -4.00 7.98 -1.80
CA ARG A 90 -5.03 8.88 -1.26
C ARG A 90 -5.79 8.25 -0.11
N GLY A 91 -6.49 9.10 0.64
CA GLY A 91 -7.46 8.65 1.64
C GLY A 91 -8.68 7.97 1.01
N VAL A 92 -9.30 7.06 1.75
CA VAL A 92 -10.57 6.42 1.41
C VAL A 92 -11.37 6.16 2.68
N GLN A 93 -12.69 6.31 2.58
CA GLN A 93 -13.61 5.94 3.64
C GLN A 93 -14.79 5.18 3.04
N VAL A 94 -14.97 3.93 3.45
CA VAL A 94 -15.97 3.02 2.89
C VAL A 94 -16.56 2.12 3.96
N SER A 95 -17.84 1.76 3.81
CA SER A 95 -18.45 0.69 4.59
C SER A 95 -18.25 -0.65 3.88
N LEU A 96 -17.79 -1.66 4.62
CA LEU A 96 -17.68 -3.03 4.11
C LEU A 96 -17.95 -4.06 5.20
N VAL A 97 -18.23 -5.29 4.76
CA VAL A 97 -18.31 -6.46 5.65
C VAL A 97 -16.93 -7.04 5.83
N ASN A 98 -16.48 -7.10 7.08
CA ASN A 98 -15.32 -7.87 7.51
C ASN A 98 -15.75 -9.05 8.39
N TYR A 99 -14.82 -9.97 8.59
CA TYR A 99 -15.02 -11.21 9.31
C TYR A 99 -14.12 -11.26 10.53
N ARG A 100 -14.70 -11.64 11.67
CA ARG A 100 -13.93 -12.05 12.85
C ARG A 100 -13.25 -13.39 12.61
N LYS A 101 -12.32 -13.76 13.49
CA LYS A 101 -11.61 -15.05 13.42
C LYS A 101 -12.55 -16.26 13.44
N ASP A 102 -13.67 -16.15 14.15
CA ASP A 102 -14.71 -17.19 14.22
C ASP A 102 -15.58 -17.29 12.96
N GLY A 103 -15.35 -16.44 11.95
CA GLY A 103 -16.14 -16.37 10.73
C GLY A 103 -17.41 -15.51 10.83
N THR A 104 -17.65 -14.85 11.96
CA THR A 104 -18.83 -13.97 12.11
C THR A 104 -18.65 -12.70 11.27
N PRO A 105 -19.54 -12.44 10.29
CA PRO A 105 -19.51 -11.21 9.50
C PRO A 105 -20.04 -10.03 10.32
N PHE A 106 -19.45 -8.85 10.14
CA PHE A 106 -19.96 -7.61 10.70
C PHE A 106 -19.66 -6.42 9.79
N TRP A 107 -20.53 -5.42 9.83
CA TRP A 107 -20.33 -4.18 9.11
C TRP A 107 -19.33 -3.30 9.83
N MET A 108 -18.45 -2.68 9.06
CA MET A 108 -17.50 -1.71 9.58
C MET A 108 -17.29 -0.56 8.61
N LEU A 109 -17.16 0.63 9.18
CA LEU A 109 -16.60 1.77 8.50
C LEU A 109 -15.08 1.65 8.52
N PHE A 110 -14.49 1.59 7.35
CA PHE A 110 -13.06 1.56 7.13
C PHE A 110 -12.62 2.93 6.64
N HIS A 111 -11.79 3.61 7.44
CA HIS A 111 -11.13 4.85 7.05
C HIS A 111 -9.64 4.62 6.95
N MET A 112 -9.06 4.78 5.76
CA MET A 112 -7.63 4.61 5.54
C MET A 112 -7.03 5.88 4.94
N SER A 113 -5.91 6.31 5.50
CA SER A 113 -5.18 7.48 5.01
C SER A 113 -3.66 7.22 5.03
N PRO A 114 -2.93 7.70 4.02
CA PRO A 114 -1.47 7.59 3.97
C PRO A 114 -0.79 8.54 4.96
N VAL A 115 0.37 8.12 5.43
CA VAL A 115 1.32 8.90 6.25
C VAL A 115 2.60 9.05 5.44
N PHE A 116 3.04 10.29 5.24
CA PHE A 116 4.15 10.64 4.36
C PHE A 116 5.45 10.92 5.11
N GLY A 117 6.58 10.79 4.42
CA GLY A 117 7.86 11.39 4.79
C GLY A 117 7.84 12.90 4.55
N LYS A 118 8.27 13.71 5.52
CA LYS A 118 8.43 15.15 5.29
C LYS A 118 9.60 15.46 4.34
N GLU A 119 10.61 14.60 4.35
CA GLU A 119 11.86 14.76 3.60
C GLU A 119 11.72 14.46 2.10
N ASP A 120 10.98 13.39 1.75
CA ASP A 120 10.90 12.88 0.37
C ASP A 120 9.47 12.82 -0.19
N GLY A 121 8.46 13.14 0.63
CA GLY A 121 7.05 13.07 0.23
C GLY A 121 6.53 11.65 -0.03
N ARG A 122 7.32 10.60 0.21
CA ARG A 122 6.92 9.21 -0.04
C ARG A 122 5.91 8.76 1.00
N VAL A 123 5.00 7.86 0.61
CA VAL A 123 4.17 7.17 1.60
C VAL A 123 5.04 6.20 2.38
N ILE A 124 4.98 6.34 3.69
CA ILE A 124 5.75 5.51 4.62
C ILE A 124 4.85 4.47 5.27
N HIS A 125 3.62 4.85 5.62
CA HIS A 125 2.62 3.92 6.11
C HIS A 125 1.23 4.28 5.57
N PHE A 126 0.33 3.30 5.58
CA PHE A 126 -1.10 3.58 5.59
C PHE A 126 -1.66 3.24 6.97
N VAL A 127 -2.38 4.19 7.56
CA VAL A 127 -3.14 4.00 8.80
C VAL A 127 -4.57 3.72 8.42
N ALA A 128 -5.10 2.59 8.86
CA ALA A 128 -6.49 2.20 8.64
C ALA A 128 -7.20 2.10 9.99
N VAL A 129 -8.19 2.96 10.21
CA VAL A 129 -9.09 2.97 11.36
C VAL A 129 -10.35 2.17 11.03
N GLN A 130 -10.79 1.34 11.96
CA GLN A 130 -11.95 0.47 11.83
C GLN A 130 -13.01 0.79 12.89
N VAL A 131 -14.17 1.26 12.46
CA VAL A 131 -15.31 1.55 13.36
C VAL A 131 -16.44 0.56 13.04
N PRO A 132 -16.71 -0.44 13.91
CA PRO A 132 -17.85 -1.33 13.73
C PRO A 132 -19.15 -0.54 13.65
N ILE A 133 -19.97 -0.81 12.64
CA ILE A 133 -21.25 -0.14 12.43
C ILE A 133 -22.33 -0.92 13.18
N THR A 134 -23.02 -0.23 14.09
CA THR A 134 -24.12 -0.88 14.83
C THR A 134 -25.40 -0.71 14.01
N ARG A 135 -25.95 -1.81 13.47
CA ARG A 135 -27.23 -1.76 12.77
C ARG A 135 -28.32 -1.28 13.75
N ARG A 136 -28.85 -0.07 13.53
CA ARG A 136 -30.16 0.27 14.08
C ARG A 136 -31.19 -0.48 13.25
N GLN A 137 -31.87 -1.47 13.85
CA GLN A 137 -33.08 -2.02 13.25
C GLN A 137 -34.02 -0.84 12.98
N ARG A 138 -34.36 -0.59 11.71
CA ARG A 138 -35.54 0.20 11.38
C ARG A 138 -36.74 -0.56 11.96
N ARG A 139 -37.17 -0.21 13.19
CA ARG A 139 -38.53 -0.51 13.63
C ARG A 139 -39.43 0.18 12.62
N ASN A 140 -40.10 -0.60 11.77
CA ASN A 140 -41.22 -0.10 10.98
C ASN A 140 -42.13 0.68 11.93
N GLY A 141 -42.36 1.94 11.60
CA GLY A 141 -42.93 2.94 12.49
C GLY A 141 -44.29 2.52 13.04
N GLY A 142 -44.36 2.41 14.37
CA GLY A 142 -45.56 2.61 15.16
C GLY A 142 -45.24 3.72 16.15
N VAL A 143 -45.82 4.90 15.93
CA VAL A 143 -45.67 6.09 16.77
C VAL A 143 -46.17 5.80 18.18
N SER A 144 -45.40 6.14 19.20
CA SER A 144 -45.91 6.45 20.54
C SER A 144 -44.99 7.50 21.15
N LEU A 145 -45.50 8.72 21.26
CA LEU A 145 -44.90 9.80 22.03
C LEU A 145 -45.17 9.54 23.51
N SER A 146 -44.14 9.66 24.34
CA SER A 146 -44.23 10.29 25.66
C SER A 146 -42.82 10.42 26.26
N ASP A 147 -42.50 11.65 26.65
CA ASP A 147 -41.36 12.05 27.48
C ASP A 147 -41.23 11.18 28.74
N ASP A 148 -39.99 10.89 29.15
CA ASP A 148 -39.49 11.37 30.44
C ASP A 148 -37.98 11.11 30.60
N ALA A 149 -37.33 12.05 31.27
CA ALA A 149 -35.89 12.10 31.52
C ALA A 149 -35.43 11.19 32.66
N SER A 150 -34.11 10.98 32.72
CA SER A 150 -33.26 10.59 33.86
C SER A 150 -32.86 9.11 34.01
N GLY A 151 -31.59 8.90 34.39
CA GLY A 151 -31.18 7.76 35.22
C GLY A 151 -30.20 6.77 34.59
N LEU A 152 -28.95 6.79 35.08
CA LEU A 152 -27.97 5.70 34.97
C LEU A 152 -28.45 4.40 35.66
N ASN A 153 -27.80 3.30 35.25
CA ASN A 153 -27.52 2.06 36.00
C ASN A 153 -28.59 0.95 36.14
N GLU A 154 -28.28 -0.16 35.43
CA GLU A 154 -27.92 -1.47 36.02
C GLU A 154 -29.01 -2.53 36.35
N ILE A 155 -28.64 -3.79 36.06
CA ILE A 155 -29.05 -5.09 36.65
C ILE A 155 -30.31 -5.81 36.12
N MET A 156 -30.04 -6.87 35.35
CA MET A 156 -30.49 -8.28 35.50
C MET A 156 -31.78 -8.60 36.28
N PHE A 157 -32.73 -9.27 35.61
CA PHE A 157 -33.55 -10.39 36.11
C PHE A 157 -34.03 -11.14 34.84
N GLY A 158 -33.88 -12.45 34.63
CA GLY A 158 -33.98 -13.53 35.60
C GLY A 158 -35.43 -13.91 35.82
N SER A 159 -36.06 -14.66 34.90
CA SER A 159 -37.25 -15.45 35.25
C SER A 159 -37.43 -16.66 34.35
N CYS A 160 -37.17 -17.82 34.93
CA CYS A 160 -37.61 -19.11 34.46
C CYS A 160 -39.11 -19.29 34.76
N ARG A 161 -39.88 -19.80 33.80
CA ARG A 161 -41.09 -20.59 34.07
C ARG A 161 -41.14 -21.80 33.13
N LYS A 162 -41.02 -22.99 33.72
CA LYS A 162 -41.52 -24.28 33.18
C LYS A 162 -43.02 -24.36 33.51
N GLU A 163 -43.86 -24.94 32.66
CA GLU A 163 -44.39 -26.33 32.66
C GLU A 163 -45.61 -26.30 31.69
N VAL A 164 -46.10 -27.31 30.95
CA VAL A 164 -45.93 -28.76 30.86
C VAL A 164 -46.49 -29.24 29.49
N ASP A 165 -46.03 -30.42 29.10
CA ASP A 165 -46.23 -31.26 27.92
C ASP A 165 -47.66 -31.72 27.50
N THR A 166 -47.75 -32.08 26.21
CA THR A 166 -48.29 -33.33 25.58
C THR A 166 -49.46 -33.30 24.57
N ASN A 167 -49.19 -34.04 23.47
CA ASN A 167 -50.04 -34.70 22.45
C ASN A 167 -50.50 -33.85 21.24
N SER A 168 -50.45 -34.31 19.99
CA SER A 168 -50.03 -35.59 19.39
C SER A 168 -49.84 -35.42 17.87
N VAL A 169 -49.04 -36.31 17.31
CA VAL A 169 -48.69 -36.55 15.90
C VAL A 169 -49.92 -36.69 14.98
N LEU A 170 -49.85 -36.13 13.76
CA LEU A 170 -50.30 -36.76 12.52
C LEU A 170 -49.74 -36.01 11.29
N GLU A 171 -48.87 -36.71 10.56
CA GLU A 171 -48.46 -36.39 9.19
C GLU A 171 -49.66 -36.43 8.24
N LEU A 172 -49.65 -35.56 7.22
CA LEU A 172 -49.90 -36.01 5.85
C LEU A 172 -49.39 -34.97 4.85
N GLY A 173 -48.35 -35.35 4.10
CA GLY A 173 -47.88 -34.59 2.96
C GLY A 173 -48.86 -34.60 1.80
N ARG A 174 -48.91 -33.49 1.06
CA ARG A 174 -49.18 -33.49 -0.39
C ARG A 174 -48.56 -32.26 -1.04
N VAL A 175 -47.51 -32.56 -1.78
CA VAL A 175 -47.00 -31.91 -2.99
C VAL A 175 -48.07 -31.09 -3.73
N LEU A 176 -47.80 -29.80 -3.95
CA LEU A 176 -48.14 -29.13 -5.20
C LEU A 176 -47.01 -28.17 -5.61
N SER A 177 -46.47 -28.47 -6.79
CA SER A 177 -45.64 -27.64 -7.65
C SER A 177 -45.89 -26.14 -7.54
N LEU A 178 -44.80 -25.37 -7.51
CA LEU A 178 -44.61 -24.17 -8.33
C LEU A 178 -43.11 -23.86 -8.38
N ASN A 179 -42.46 -24.44 -9.40
CA ASN A 179 -41.16 -23.96 -9.85
C ASN A 179 -41.37 -22.74 -10.76
N SER A 180 -40.42 -21.81 -10.64
CA SER A 180 -40.07 -20.77 -11.60
C SER A 180 -40.97 -19.53 -11.67
N SER A 181 -40.64 -18.55 -10.82
CA SER A 181 -40.50 -17.17 -11.29
C SER A 181 -39.52 -16.42 -10.40
N SER A 182 -38.28 -16.33 -10.90
CA SER A 182 -37.37 -15.18 -10.77
C SER A 182 -37.85 -14.04 -9.88
N ASN A 183 -37.24 -13.90 -8.71
CA ASN A 183 -37.09 -12.63 -8.00
C ASN A 183 -35.85 -12.73 -7.10
N VAL A 184 -34.68 -12.94 -7.72
CA VAL A 184 -33.41 -12.57 -7.08
C VAL A 184 -33.23 -11.08 -7.31
N LEU A 185 -34.01 -10.29 -6.57
CA LEU A 185 -33.59 -8.94 -6.22
C LEU A 185 -32.77 -9.10 -4.94
N ASP A 186 -31.53 -9.56 -5.09
CA ASP A 186 -30.50 -9.35 -4.08
C ASP A 186 -30.26 -7.84 -4.04
N ILE A 187 -31.12 -7.12 -3.31
CA ILE A 187 -30.80 -5.79 -2.82
C ILE A 187 -29.63 -6.01 -1.88
N GLU A 188 -28.43 -5.90 -2.44
CA GLU A 188 -27.17 -5.94 -1.72
C GLU A 188 -27.29 -4.89 -0.61
N GLU A 189 -27.51 -5.36 0.62
CA GLU A 189 -27.91 -4.51 1.75
C GLU A 189 -26.71 -3.63 2.15
N THR A 190 -26.54 -2.49 1.47
CA THR A 190 -25.46 -1.53 1.76
C THR A 190 -25.71 -0.89 3.12
N CYS A 191 -24.86 -1.19 4.11
CA CYS A 191 -24.91 -0.52 5.41
C CYS A 191 -24.12 0.78 5.35
N GLU A 192 -24.81 1.91 5.47
CA GLU A 192 -24.17 3.22 5.55
C GLU A 192 -23.76 3.54 6.99
N ALA A 193 -22.58 4.14 7.16
CA ALA A 193 -22.12 4.62 8.45
C ALA A 193 -22.69 6.00 8.73
N SER A 194 -23.10 6.23 9.98
CA SER A 194 -23.55 7.53 10.46
C SER A 194 -22.43 8.57 10.46
N ASP A 195 -22.79 9.85 10.40
CA ASP A 195 -21.83 10.97 10.52
C ASP A 195 -20.99 10.88 11.80
N PHE A 196 -21.57 10.36 12.89
CA PHE A 196 -20.85 10.12 14.14
C PHE A 196 -19.74 9.08 13.97
N GLU A 197 -20.01 7.96 13.30
CA GLU A 197 -19.00 6.93 13.02
C GLU A 197 -17.93 7.47 12.06
N GLN A 198 -18.31 8.27 11.06
CA GLN A 198 -17.39 8.93 10.14
C GLN A 198 -16.46 9.90 10.86
N GLN A 199 -17.00 10.79 11.70
CA GLN A 199 -16.22 11.75 12.47
C GLN A 199 -15.30 11.06 13.48
N ARG A 200 -15.78 10.01 14.14
CA ARG A 200 -14.97 9.20 15.06
C ARG A 200 -13.77 8.60 14.33
N ALA A 201 -13.95 8.06 13.12
CA ALA A 201 -12.86 7.48 12.35
C ALA A 201 -11.80 8.53 11.95
N VAL A 202 -12.22 9.74 11.57
CA VAL A 202 -11.31 10.86 11.25
C VAL A 202 -10.55 11.35 12.48
N ASN A 203 -11.24 11.50 13.62
CA ASN A 203 -10.61 11.92 14.87
C ASN A 203 -9.56 10.91 15.34
N ALA A 204 -9.89 9.61 15.28
CA ALA A 204 -8.96 8.53 15.59
C ALA A 204 -7.71 8.60 14.71
N PHE A 205 -7.86 8.79 13.39
CA PHE A 205 -6.73 8.95 12.48
C PHE A 205 -5.84 10.15 12.88
N ASN A 206 -6.42 11.30 13.20
CA ASN A 206 -5.67 12.49 13.61
C ASN A 206 -4.88 12.26 14.91
N ASN A 207 -5.46 11.54 15.88
CA ASN A 207 -4.78 11.16 17.11
C ASN A 207 -3.58 10.23 16.84
N ILE A 208 -3.79 9.19 16.02
CA ILE A 208 -2.72 8.27 15.59
C ILE A 208 -1.61 9.02 14.87
N LEU A 209 -1.97 9.89 13.92
CA LEU A 209 -1.01 10.70 13.18
C LEU A 209 -0.20 11.63 14.10
N SER A 210 -0.83 12.20 15.12
CA SER A 210 -0.16 13.02 16.13
C SER A 210 0.91 12.22 16.87
N VAL A 211 0.57 11.01 17.33
CA VAL A 211 1.53 10.09 17.98
C VAL A 211 2.69 9.75 17.04
N LEU A 212 2.41 9.34 15.80
CA LEU A 212 3.44 9.03 14.82
C LEU A 212 4.34 10.23 14.52
N THR A 213 3.77 11.43 14.43
CA THR A 213 4.52 12.67 14.17
C THR A 213 5.46 12.96 15.33
N HIS A 214 4.96 12.96 16.57
CA HIS A 214 5.77 13.20 17.76
C HIS A 214 6.94 12.22 17.87
N TYR A 215 6.68 10.92 17.74
CA TYR A 215 7.74 9.91 17.88
C TYR A 215 8.72 9.84 16.71
N SER A 216 8.42 10.49 15.58
CA SER A 216 9.36 10.66 14.47
C SER A 216 10.35 11.81 14.67
N GLU A 217 10.08 12.73 15.59
CA GLU A 217 10.99 13.86 15.89
C GLU A 217 12.30 13.35 16.47
N SER A 218 12.22 12.36 17.36
CA SER A 218 13.39 11.77 18.02
C SER A 218 14.37 11.06 17.08
N THR A 219 13.92 10.64 15.90
CA THR A 219 14.76 9.95 14.89
C THR A 219 15.21 10.87 13.76
N GLY A 220 14.69 12.11 13.71
CA GLY A 220 14.87 13.04 12.58
C GLY A 220 14.12 12.67 11.30
N ARG A 221 13.44 11.52 11.25
CA ARG A 221 12.72 11.01 10.05
C ARG A 221 11.25 11.40 10.05
N LEU A 222 11.02 12.71 10.03
CA LEU A 222 9.72 13.32 10.29
C LEU A 222 8.60 12.82 9.37
N VAL A 223 7.39 12.73 9.92
CA VAL A 223 6.19 12.30 9.20
C VAL A 223 5.11 13.39 9.15
N CYS A 224 4.18 13.27 8.20
CA CYS A 224 3.01 14.14 8.10
C CYS A 224 1.83 13.44 7.41
N GLY A 225 0.61 13.95 7.63
CA GLY A 225 -0.61 13.43 6.99
C GLY A 225 -0.91 14.00 5.61
N LYS A 226 -0.17 15.03 5.18
CA LYS A 226 -0.27 15.63 3.85
C LYS A 226 1.07 15.48 3.16
N ARG A 227 1.06 15.07 1.89
CA ARG A 227 2.28 14.95 1.10
C ARG A 227 2.98 16.31 1.04
N CYS A 228 4.19 16.38 1.58
CA CYS A 228 5.07 17.53 1.40
C CYS A 228 5.75 17.40 0.04
N SER A 229 5.61 18.42 -0.80
CA SER A 229 6.35 18.51 -2.06
C SER A 229 7.73 19.09 -1.76
N ALA A 230 8.78 18.26 -1.74
CA ALA A 230 10.14 18.79 -1.81
C ALA A 230 10.37 19.32 -3.24
N PRO A 231 10.82 20.57 -3.43
CA PRO A 231 11.14 21.09 -4.76
C PRO A 231 12.23 20.23 -5.42
N GLY A 232 11.98 19.75 -6.64
CA GLY A 232 13.00 19.12 -7.50
C GLY A 232 13.22 17.61 -7.32
N VAL A 233 12.55 16.93 -6.38
CA VAL A 233 12.64 15.47 -6.24
C VAL A 233 11.32 14.84 -6.69
N GLY A 234 11.33 14.21 -7.86
CA GLY A 234 10.24 13.34 -8.29
C GLY A 234 10.15 12.15 -7.36
N TYR A 235 8.99 11.92 -6.75
CA TYR A 235 8.76 10.73 -5.95
C TYR A 235 8.03 9.68 -6.79
N ILE A 236 8.38 8.43 -6.53
CA ILE A 236 7.72 7.28 -7.13
C ILE A 236 6.65 6.80 -6.17
N SER A 237 5.44 6.56 -6.70
CA SER A 237 4.36 6.01 -5.91
C SER A 237 4.75 4.66 -5.32
N SER A 238 4.24 4.37 -4.14
CA SER A 238 4.41 3.12 -3.43
C SER A 238 4.07 1.90 -4.28
N SER A 239 2.97 1.99 -5.05
CA SER A 239 2.56 0.94 -5.99
C SER A 239 3.60 0.65 -7.08
N LEU A 240 4.23 1.71 -7.62
CA LEU A 240 5.33 1.57 -8.57
C LEU A 240 6.58 1.06 -7.88
N ASN A 241 6.95 1.63 -6.73
CA ASN A 241 8.13 1.25 -5.97
C ASN A 241 8.12 -0.26 -5.63
N ILE A 242 7.00 -0.79 -5.14
CA ILE A 242 6.79 -2.23 -4.89
C ILE A 242 7.02 -3.05 -6.16
N SER A 243 6.48 -2.58 -7.29
CA SER A 243 6.57 -3.30 -8.56
C SER A 243 8.00 -3.33 -9.09
N LEU A 244 8.70 -2.20 -9.00
CA LEU A 244 10.11 -2.07 -9.39
C LEU A 244 11.03 -2.88 -8.47
N GLY A 245 10.77 -2.94 -7.16
CA GLY A 245 11.59 -3.69 -6.19
C GLY A 245 11.59 -5.21 -6.40
N ARG A 246 10.70 -5.74 -7.25
CA ARG A 246 10.71 -7.16 -7.66
C ARG A 246 11.78 -7.46 -8.71
N ILE A 247 12.22 -6.45 -9.45
CA ILE A 247 13.22 -6.58 -10.50
C ILE A 247 14.60 -6.69 -9.85
N LYS A 248 15.38 -7.71 -10.23
CA LYS A 248 16.66 -8.05 -9.57
C LYS A 248 17.90 -7.54 -10.31
N GLN A 249 17.72 -6.97 -11.49
CA GLN A 249 18.79 -6.38 -12.29
C GLN A 249 19.10 -4.95 -11.84
N SER A 250 20.30 -4.47 -12.16
CA SER A 250 20.70 -3.09 -11.93
C SER A 250 20.01 -2.16 -12.92
N PHE A 251 19.16 -1.29 -12.42
CA PHE A 251 18.60 -0.18 -13.17
C PHE A 251 18.30 1.04 -12.30
N VAL A 252 18.13 2.18 -12.98
CA VAL A 252 17.63 3.44 -12.44
C VAL A 252 16.47 3.97 -13.28
N LEU A 253 15.59 4.77 -12.67
CA LEU A 253 14.63 5.59 -13.41
C LEU A 253 15.05 7.06 -13.33
N ILE A 254 14.98 7.73 -14.47
CA ILE A 254 15.30 9.14 -14.65
C ILE A 254 13.99 9.84 -15.04
N ASP A 255 13.69 10.95 -14.38
CA ASP A 255 12.51 11.75 -14.69
C ASP A 255 12.86 12.86 -15.69
N PRO A 256 12.41 12.77 -16.96
CA PRO A 256 12.72 13.78 -17.98
C PRO A 256 11.94 15.08 -17.80
N HIS A 257 10.93 15.12 -16.91
CA HIS A 257 10.12 16.31 -16.67
C HIS A 257 10.70 17.21 -15.58
N LEU A 258 11.75 16.76 -14.89
CA LEU A 258 12.44 17.51 -13.86
C LEU A 258 13.75 18.12 -14.39
N PRO A 259 14.09 19.35 -13.97
CA PRO A 259 15.35 19.98 -14.34
C PRO A 259 16.55 19.09 -13.96
N GLY A 260 17.49 18.95 -14.89
CA GLY A 260 18.72 18.20 -14.65
C GLY A 260 18.60 16.67 -14.78
N LEU A 261 17.47 16.14 -15.26
CA LEU A 261 17.27 14.70 -15.49
C LEU A 261 17.64 13.83 -14.26
N PRO A 262 17.05 14.10 -13.10
CA PRO A 262 17.42 13.45 -11.86
C PRO A 262 17.01 11.97 -11.86
N ILE A 263 17.81 11.16 -11.18
CA ILE A 263 17.46 9.80 -10.81
C ILE A 263 16.36 9.86 -9.74
N VAL A 264 15.20 9.29 -10.04
CA VAL A 264 14.03 9.19 -9.13
C VAL A 264 13.83 7.76 -8.60
N TYR A 265 14.54 6.78 -9.17
CA TYR A 265 14.61 5.41 -8.66
C TYR A 265 16.00 4.83 -8.82
N ALA A 266 16.45 4.06 -7.83
CA ALA A 266 17.60 3.17 -7.96
C ALA A 266 17.25 1.78 -7.45
N SER A 267 17.48 0.74 -8.25
CA SER A 267 17.32 -0.64 -7.79
C SER A 267 18.35 -1.01 -6.72
N ASP A 268 18.06 -2.00 -5.87
CA ASP A 268 19.04 -2.48 -4.88
C ASP A 268 20.28 -3.07 -5.57
N ALA A 269 20.12 -3.65 -6.76
CA ALA A 269 21.24 -4.15 -7.55
C ALA A 269 22.14 -3.01 -8.05
N PHE A 270 21.57 -1.86 -8.42
CA PHE A 270 22.34 -0.66 -8.77
C PHE A 270 23.13 -0.11 -7.58
N LEU A 271 22.51 -0.02 -6.40
CA LEU A 271 23.19 0.44 -5.18
C LEU A 271 24.35 -0.49 -4.82
N LYS A 272 24.16 -1.80 -4.92
CA LYS A 272 25.23 -2.80 -4.72
C LYS A 272 26.34 -2.70 -5.76
N LEU A 273 25.98 -2.49 -7.02
CA LEU A 273 26.95 -2.37 -8.12
C LEU A 273 27.85 -1.15 -7.95
N THR A 274 27.26 -0.03 -7.53
CA THR A 274 27.95 1.28 -7.51
C THR A 274 28.50 1.67 -6.14
N GLY A 275 28.05 1.02 -5.07
CA GLY A 275 28.45 1.30 -3.70
C GLY A 275 27.81 2.56 -3.09
N TYR A 276 26.92 3.25 -3.81
CA TYR A 276 26.20 4.39 -3.28
C TYR A 276 24.99 3.98 -2.45
N ASP A 277 24.70 4.77 -1.43
CA ASP A 277 23.45 4.69 -0.71
C ASP A 277 22.33 5.39 -1.49
N ARG A 278 21.10 4.88 -1.29
CA ARG A 278 19.91 5.38 -1.98
C ARG A 278 19.71 6.88 -1.84
N HIS A 279 19.95 7.43 -0.65
CA HIS A 279 19.77 8.86 -0.37
C HIS A 279 20.84 9.74 -1.01
N GLU A 280 21.98 9.18 -1.41
CA GLU A 280 23.06 9.90 -2.08
C GLU A 280 22.82 10.04 -3.58
N ILE A 281 22.07 9.10 -4.19
CA ILE A 281 21.85 9.05 -5.65
C ILE A 281 20.52 9.69 -6.06
N LEU A 282 19.48 9.58 -5.25
CA LEU A 282 18.17 10.14 -5.60
C LEU A 282 18.25 11.67 -5.71
N GLY A 283 17.74 12.21 -6.81
CA GLY A 283 17.81 13.64 -7.13
C GLY A 283 19.07 14.05 -7.90
N LEU A 284 20.09 13.20 -7.99
CA LEU A 284 21.29 13.49 -8.80
C LEU A 284 21.08 13.11 -10.27
N ASN A 285 21.79 13.78 -11.15
CA ASN A 285 21.92 13.35 -12.54
C ASN A 285 22.71 12.03 -12.62
N PHE A 286 22.38 11.17 -13.58
CA PHE A 286 23.08 9.89 -13.78
C PHE A 286 24.58 10.03 -14.07
N ALA A 287 25.04 11.21 -14.48
CA ALA A 287 26.43 11.59 -14.63
C ALA A 287 27.25 11.53 -13.32
N VAL A 288 26.61 11.28 -12.17
CA VAL A 288 27.29 10.98 -10.90
C VAL A 288 28.28 9.81 -11.01
N LEU A 289 28.07 8.90 -11.97
CA LEU A 289 28.98 7.77 -12.23
C LEU A 289 30.11 8.11 -13.22
N ASN A 290 30.21 9.35 -13.70
CA ASN A 290 31.28 9.76 -14.61
C ASN A 290 32.56 10.08 -13.83
N GLY A 291 33.71 9.91 -14.47
CA GLY A 291 35.01 10.29 -13.92
C GLY A 291 35.98 10.76 -15.02
N ALA A 292 37.27 10.80 -14.68
CA ALA A 292 38.30 11.45 -15.51
C ALA A 292 38.42 10.84 -16.93
N ASP A 293 38.26 9.51 -17.05
CA ASP A 293 38.44 8.78 -18.30
C ASP A 293 37.09 8.39 -18.95
N THR A 294 35.98 8.95 -18.47
CA THR A 294 34.67 8.72 -19.07
C THR A 294 34.61 9.38 -20.45
N ASP A 295 34.36 8.56 -21.48
CA ASP A 295 34.32 9.01 -22.86
C ASP A 295 33.16 10.00 -23.12
N THR A 296 33.52 11.19 -23.61
CA THR A 296 32.59 12.28 -23.90
C THR A 296 31.72 11.99 -25.13
N SER A 297 32.20 11.18 -26.07
CA SER A 297 31.41 10.81 -27.25
C SER A 297 30.21 9.94 -26.88
N SER A 298 30.41 9.00 -25.95
CA SER A 298 29.35 8.19 -25.35
C SER A 298 28.33 9.03 -24.58
N LEU A 299 28.77 10.05 -23.85
CA LEU A 299 27.87 11.00 -23.17
C LEU A 299 27.04 11.82 -24.16
N HIS A 300 27.64 12.25 -25.28
CA HIS A 300 26.90 12.91 -26.35
C HIS A 300 25.83 11.99 -26.94
N GLN A 301 26.16 10.74 -27.22
CA GLN A 301 25.20 9.75 -27.74
C GLN A 301 24.01 9.54 -26.79
N ILE A 302 24.27 9.48 -25.47
CA ILE A 302 23.21 9.39 -24.46
C ILE A 302 22.30 10.63 -24.53
N ASN A 303 22.88 11.83 -24.53
CA ASN A 303 22.12 13.08 -24.56
C ASN A 303 21.28 13.21 -25.83
N GLU A 304 21.84 12.87 -26.98
CA GLU A 304 21.11 12.84 -28.26
C GLU A 304 19.95 11.84 -28.21
N SER A 305 20.17 10.64 -27.65
CA SER A 305 19.12 9.63 -27.49
C SER A 305 17.97 10.13 -26.59
N ILE A 306 18.29 10.88 -25.53
CA ILE A 306 17.28 11.48 -24.64
C ILE A 306 16.49 12.55 -25.39
N GLN A 307 17.18 13.45 -26.12
CA GLN A 307 16.55 14.52 -26.90
C GLN A 307 15.65 14.00 -28.03
N THR A 308 16.07 12.90 -28.68
CA THR A 308 15.34 12.26 -29.78
C THR A 308 14.32 11.21 -29.31
N GLU A 309 14.15 11.05 -28.00
CA GLU A 309 13.25 10.06 -27.40
C GLU A 309 13.51 8.62 -27.86
N GLN A 310 14.76 8.27 -28.17
CA GLN A 310 15.16 6.95 -28.62
C GLN A 310 15.86 6.14 -27.52
N ALA A 311 15.94 4.83 -27.74
CA ALA A 311 16.78 3.96 -26.93
C ALA A 311 18.20 3.93 -27.48
N CYS A 312 19.19 3.83 -26.61
CA CYS A 312 20.59 3.63 -27.00
C CYS A 312 21.26 2.62 -26.06
N THR A 313 22.25 1.91 -26.59
CA THR A 313 23.18 1.11 -25.79
C THR A 313 24.57 1.67 -26.00
N VAL A 314 25.26 2.01 -24.91
CA VAL A 314 26.63 2.51 -24.95
C VAL A 314 27.50 1.71 -23.99
N ARG A 315 28.76 1.54 -24.36
CA ARG A 315 29.78 0.98 -23.48
C ARG A 315 30.61 2.15 -22.95
N ILE A 316 30.42 2.48 -21.68
CA ILE A 316 31.01 3.67 -21.06
C ILE A 316 31.80 3.29 -19.81
N LEU A 317 32.93 3.96 -19.58
CA LEU A 317 33.69 3.79 -18.35
C LEU A 317 33.02 4.60 -17.23
N SER A 318 32.57 3.90 -16.19
CA SER A 318 31.89 4.47 -15.03
C SER A 318 32.70 4.26 -13.76
N TYR A 319 32.42 5.04 -12.72
CA TYR A 319 33.12 5.03 -11.44
C TYR A 319 32.15 4.76 -10.30
N ARG A 320 32.57 3.91 -9.37
CA ARG A 320 31.86 3.60 -8.13
C ARG A 320 32.17 4.66 -7.06
N LYS A 321 31.44 4.62 -5.94
CA LYS A 321 31.65 5.51 -4.79
C LYS A 321 33.08 5.46 -4.23
N ASP A 322 33.70 4.28 -4.27
CA ASP A 322 35.09 4.05 -3.84
C ASP A 322 36.14 4.48 -4.88
N GLN A 323 35.71 5.15 -5.96
CA GLN A 323 36.52 5.61 -7.09
C GLN A 323 37.08 4.49 -7.98
N SER A 324 36.74 3.22 -7.71
CA SER A 324 37.05 2.14 -8.65
C SER A 324 36.26 2.32 -9.95
N SER A 325 36.91 2.11 -11.08
CA SER A 325 36.26 2.13 -12.39
C SER A 325 35.67 0.77 -12.76
N PHE A 326 34.74 0.78 -13.72
CA PHE A 326 34.24 -0.42 -14.37
C PHE A 326 33.65 -0.10 -15.74
N TRP A 327 33.75 -1.06 -16.67
CA TRP A 327 33.05 -0.99 -17.94
C TRP A 327 31.55 -1.24 -17.76
N ASN A 328 30.78 -0.16 -17.91
CA ASN A 328 29.34 -0.15 -17.83
C ASN A 328 28.74 -0.28 -19.24
N CYS A 329 28.19 -1.45 -19.56
CA CYS A 329 27.29 -1.59 -20.68
C CYS A 329 25.93 -1.02 -20.26
N LEU A 330 25.68 0.25 -20.62
CA LEU A 330 24.48 0.99 -20.28
C LEU A 330 23.48 0.92 -21.42
N HIS A 331 22.30 0.38 -21.14
CA HIS A 331 21.15 0.49 -22.03
C HIS A 331 20.14 1.49 -21.48
N LEU A 332 19.91 2.57 -22.23
CA LEU A 332 18.93 3.60 -21.91
C LEU A 332 17.71 3.46 -22.82
N SER A 333 16.51 3.44 -22.25
CA SER A 333 15.26 3.38 -23.04
C SER A 333 14.20 4.32 -22.46
N PRO A 334 13.41 5.01 -23.30
CA PRO A 334 12.22 5.70 -22.85
C PRO A 334 11.16 4.70 -22.36
N VAL A 335 10.46 5.08 -21.30
CA VAL A 335 9.35 4.34 -20.70
C VAL A 335 8.11 5.22 -20.74
N ARG A 336 7.12 4.81 -21.52
CA ARG A 336 5.87 5.56 -21.73
C ARG A 336 4.78 5.11 -20.76
N ASN A 337 4.01 6.04 -20.22
CA ASN A 337 2.81 5.76 -19.45
C ASN A 337 1.67 5.25 -20.36
N ALA A 338 0.47 5.02 -19.79
CA ALA A 338 -0.67 4.54 -20.57
C ALA A 338 -1.19 5.56 -21.61
N SER A 339 -0.91 6.87 -21.45
CA SER A 339 -1.28 7.88 -22.45
C SER A 339 -0.29 7.98 -23.61
N GLY A 340 0.80 7.18 -23.60
CA GLY A 340 1.83 7.19 -24.64
C GLY A 340 2.89 8.29 -24.46
N LYS A 341 2.77 9.15 -23.44
CA LYS A 341 3.80 10.13 -23.09
C LYS A 341 4.94 9.45 -22.34
N ILE A 342 6.18 9.91 -22.53
CA ILE A 342 7.32 9.43 -21.74
C ILE A 342 7.08 9.80 -20.28
N ALA A 343 7.07 8.80 -19.42
CA ALA A 343 7.03 8.98 -17.98
C ALA A 343 8.45 9.05 -17.40
N TYR A 344 9.33 8.14 -17.85
CA TYR A 344 10.70 8.03 -17.37
C TYR A 344 11.64 7.59 -18.50
N PHE A 345 12.93 7.80 -18.31
CA PHE A 345 13.95 6.97 -18.95
C PHE A 345 14.40 5.90 -17.97
N VAL A 346 14.57 4.65 -18.45
CA VAL A 346 15.20 3.58 -17.68
C VAL A 346 16.62 3.40 -18.16
N GLY A 347 17.59 3.45 -17.25
CA GLY A 347 18.98 3.11 -17.50
C GLY A 347 19.31 1.78 -16.84
N VAL A 348 19.66 0.76 -17.62
CA VAL A 348 20.02 -0.59 -17.16
C VAL A 348 21.53 -0.77 -17.29
N GLN A 349 22.21 -1.03 -16.18
CA GLN A 349 23.67 -1.16 -16.12
C GLN A 349 24.06 -2.64 -16.04
N ILE A 350 25.07 -3.02 -16.83
CA ILE A 350 25.76 -4.30 -16.69
C ILE A 350 27.25 -4.00 -16.58
N ASP A 351 27.85 -4.48 -15.49
CA ASP A 351 29.30 -4.52 -15.34
C ASP A 351 29.88 -5.66 -16.16
N GLU A 352 30.66 -5.34 -17.19
CA GLU A 352 31.29 -6.33 -18.06
C GLU A 352 32.49 -7.03 -17.42
N GLU A 353 33.11 -6.44 -16.40
CA GLU A 353 34.27 -7.00 -15.70
C GLU A 353 33.82 -8.02 -14.64
N CYS A 354 32.59 -7.89 -14.16
CA CYS A 354 32.00 -8.82 -13.24
C CYS A 354 31.72 -10.16 -13.95
N LYS A 355 32.58 -11.16 -13.71
CA LYS A 355 32.40 -12.56 -14.13
C LYS A 355 31.21 -13.20 -13.40
N ASN A 356 29.99 -12.75 -13.68
CA ASN A 356 28.82 -13.50 -13.30
C ASN A 356 28.74 -14.73 -14.21
N THR A 357 29.14 -15.87 -13.65
CA THR A 357 28.77 -17.21 -14.11
C THR A 357 27.23 -17.30 -14.13
N ASP A 358 26.63 -16.94 -15.27
CA ASP A 358 25.20 -17.02 -15.43
C ASP A 358 24.77 -18.49 -15.48
N ARG A 359 23.97 -18.94 -14.51
CA ARG A 359 23.33 -20.27 -14.53
C ARG A 359 22.22 -20.39 -15.59
N HIS A 360 21.90 -19.30 -16.30
CA HIS A 360 20.73 -19.19 -17.20
C HIS A 360 21.04 -18.86 -18.68
N GLY A 361 22.30 -18.62 -19.06
CA GLY A 361 22.71 -18.53 -20.47
C GLY A 361 22.12 -17.38 -21.30
N LEU A 362 21.56 -16.33 -20.68
CA LEU A 362 21.00 -15.17 -21.40
C LEU A 362 22.11 -14.19 -21.80
N SER A 363 22.01 -13.62 -23.02
CA SER A 363 22.93 -12.56 -23.45
C SER A 363 22.77 -11.29 -22.62
N PRO A 364 23.82 -10.44 -22.48
CA PRO A 364 23.71 -9.13 -21.82
C PRO A 364 22.56 -8.27 -22.36
N GLU A 365 22.38 -8.27 -23.68
CA GLU A 365 21.28 -7.58 -24.35
C GLU A 365 19.91 -8.10 -23.91
N MET A 366 19.70 -9.42 -23.90
CA MET A 366 18.43 -10.00 -23.46
C MET A 366 18.12 -9.64 -22.01
N ARG A 367 19.14 -9.58 -21.14
CA ARG A 367 18.96 -9.18 -19.74
C ARG A 367 18.51 -7.73 -19.65
N GLN A 368 19.16 -6.81 -20.39
CA GLN A 368 18.77 -5.41 -20.43
C GLN A 368 17.35 -5.23 -20.95
N LEU A 369 17.02 -5.83 -22.10
CA LEU A 369 15.70 -5.71 -22.72
C LEU A 369 14.59 -6.33 -21.85
N SER A 370 14.87 -7.44 -21.16
CA SER A 370 13.92 -8.05 -20.21
C SER A 370 13.64 -7.12 -19.03
N THR A 371 14.68 -6.47 -18.49
CA THR A 371 14.53 -5.46 -17.43
C THR A 371 13.72 -4.26 -17.91
N VAL A 372 14.01 -3.73 -19.10
CA VAL A 372 13.22 -2.65 -19.71
C VAL A 372 11.76 -3.07 -19.88
N GLY A 373 11.49 -4.30 -20.33
CA GLY A 373 10.14 -4.85 -20.45
C GLY A 373 9.41 -4.87 -19.11
N ALA A 374 10.05 -5.37 -18.05
CA ALA A 374 9.47 -5.40 -16.70
C ALA A 374 9.17 -3.99 -16.17
N VAL A 375 10.08 -3.04 -16.37
CA VAL A 375 9.88 -1.63 -15.99
C VAL A 375 8.71 -1.01 -16.77
N LYS A 376 8.63 -1.23 -18.10
CA LYS A 376 7.51 -0.75 -18.93
C LYS A 376 6.16 -1.26 -18.44
N VAL A 377 6.09 -2.53 -18.04
CA VAL A 377 4.86 -3.13 -17.47
C VAL A 377 4.51 -2.45 -16.14
N ALA A 378 5.49 -2.27 -15.25
CA ALA A 378 5.28 -1.63 -13.96
C ALA A 378 4.75 -0.20 -14.10
N VAL A 379 5.36 0.61 -14.99
CA VAL A 379 4.96 2.01 -15.21
C VAL A 379 3.59 2.12 -15.88
N ARG A 380 3.29 1.27 -16.88
CA ARG A 380 1.97 1.29 -17.55
C ARG A 380 0.83 0.94 -16.60
N SER A 381 1.04 -0.01 -15.69
CA SER A 381 0.04 -0.46 -14.71
C SER A 381 -0.41 0.63 -13.74
N LEU A 382 0.36 1.72 -13.58
CA LEU A 382 -0.01 2.88 -12.77
C LEU A 382 -1.02 3.81 -13.41
N SER A 383 -1.14 3.81 -14.73
CA SER A 383 -2.01 4.76 -15.44
C SER A 383 -3.31 4.14 -15.94
N MET A 384 -3.43 2.82 -15.94
CA MET A 384 -4.58 2.12 -16.53
C MET A 384 -5.91 2.22 -15.77
N ALA A 385 -5.94 2.70 -14.52
CA ALA A 385 -7.20 2.91 -13.79
C ALA A 385 -7.57 4.39 -13.57
N ALA A 386 -6.82 5.34 -14.14
CA ALA A 386 -7.24 6.75 -14.20
C ALA A 386 -8.20 7.05 -15.38
N GLY A 387 -8.51 6.04 -16.20
CA GLY A 387 -9.41 6.15 -17.35
C GLY A 387 -10.66 5.29 -17.18
N SER A 388 -11.83 5.94 -17.32
CA SER A 388 -13.20 5.41 -17.40
C SER A 388 -13.97 5.22 -16.08
N SER A 389 -14.75 6.24 -15.71
CA SER A 389 -16.22 6.14 -15.65
C SER A 389 -16.83 7.54 -15.44
N LYS A 390 -16.75 8.38 -16.48
CA LYS A 390 -17.72 9.45 -16.71
C LYS A 390 -18.19 9.29 -18.16
N SER A 391 -19.22 8.49 -18.32
CA SER A 391 -20.07 8.43 -19.51
C SER A 391 -21.46 8.10 -19.03
#